data_AF-A0A449G5L7-F1
#
_entry.id   AF-A0A449G5L7-F1
#
_cell.length_a   1.000
_cell.length_b   1.000
_cell.length_c   1.000
_cell.angle_alpha   90.00
_cell.angle_beta   90.00
_cell.angle_gamma   90.00
#
_symmetry.space_group_name_H-M   'P 1'
#
loop_
_entity.id
_entity.type
_entity.pdbx_description
1 polymer ?
#
loop_
_entity_poly.entity_id
_entity_poly.type
_entity_poly.pdbx_seq_one_letter_code
_entity_poly.pdbx_strand_id
1 'polypeptide(L)'
;MRTRLVALLAALIAAAAVAGCGSGADTGKPLTITSYRGADWITDGTIEPPASPGRGDRIQYPHTMDGAVMAAANSQTLLDTAPDDGFGPVTRDYFAVGNGLTAYLAARASISITGQPDPSRLPRIKGFRFLEYTDNAARLELFFEQPDKSINGLVRNLVWLGENWLIQLPDPGDKNAGPVLKAYPDGLPADIEPLPQT
;
A
#
# COMPACT_ATOMS: atom_id res chain seq x y z
N MET A 1 64.59 -33.07 42.87
CA MET A 1 63.57 -34.03 42.37
C MET A 1 62.64 -33.28 41.39
N ARG A 2 62.59 -33.76 40.14
CA ARG A 2 61.50 -33.65 39.16
C ARG A 2 61.08 -32.26 38.63
N THR A 3 61.66 -31.94 37.48
CA THR A 3 61.08 -31.24 36.31
C THR A 3 59.62 -31.62 36.05
N ARG A 4 58.76 -30.62 35.75
CA ARG A 4 57.70 -30.70 34.72
C ARG A 4 57.43 -29.32 34.10
N LEU A 5 57.71 -29.23 32.79
CA LEU A 5 57.11 -28.28 31.85
C LEU A 5 55.64 -28.64 31.61
N VAL A 6 54.75 -27.65 31.55
CA VAL A 6 53.59 -27.65 30.64
C VAL A 6 53.30 -26.20 30.22
N ALA A 7 53.45 -25.93 28.93
CA ALA A 7 52.96 -24.74 28.25
C ALA A 7 51.51 -24.97 27.81
N LEU A 8 50.66 -23.94 27.87
CA LEU A 8 49.39 -23.88 27.14
C LEU A 8 49.15 -22.43 26.67
N LEU A 9 49.28 -22.23 25.36
CA LEU A 9 48.72 -21.10 24.60
C LEU A 9 47.18 -21.15 24.66
N ALA A 10 46.52 -19.99 24.71
CA ALA A 10 45.26 -19.77 24.01
C ALA A 10 44.90 -18.27 23.86
N ALA A 11 45.06 -17.80 22.63
CA ALA A 11 44.29 -16.80 21.87
C ALA A 11 43.67 -15.56 22.55
N LEU A 12 44.21 -14.39 22.18
CA LEU A 12 43.50 -13.11 22.12
C LEU A 12 42.34 -13.20 21.12
N ILE A 13 41.11 -13.00 21.58
CA ILE A 13 39.97 -12.68 20.70
C ILE A 13 39.74 -11.18 20.80
N ALA A 14 40.15 -10.45 19.77
CA ALA A 14 39.73 -9.08 19.54
C ALA A 14 38.28 -9.12 19.05
N ALA A 15 37.33 -8.69 19.89
CA ALA A 15 35.96 -8.46 19.47
C ALA A 15 35.92 -7.16 18.66
N ALA A 16 35.88 -7.28 17.33
CA ALA A 16 35.49 -6.18 16.46
C ALA A 16 34.01 -5.88 16.69
N ALA A 17 33.72 -4.77 17.38
CA ALA A 17 32.38 -4.21 17.44
C ALA A 17 32.01 -3.73 16.04
N VAL A 18 31.26 -4.53 15.29
CA VAL A 18 30.57 -4.05 14.10
C VAL A 18 29.49 -3.11 14.60
N ALA A 19 29.73 -1.81 14.48
CA ALA A 19 28.70 -0.78 14.54
C ALA A 19 27.78 -0.98 13.32
N GLY A 20 26.86 -1.93 13.43
CA GLY A 20 25.75 -2.10 12.50
C GLY A 20 24.79 -0.94 12.71
N CYS A 21 24.97 0.13 11.94
CA CYS A 21 23.97 1.15 11.73
C CYS A 21 22.83 0.52 10.92
N GLY A 22 21.94 -0.18 11.60
CA GLY A 22 20.65 -0.59 11.06
C GLY A 22 19.68 0.54 11.34
N SER A 23 19.42 1.37 10.32
CA SER A 23 18.29 2.30 10.30
C SER A 23 17.04 1.55 10.73
N GLY A 24 16.45 1.96 11.86
CA GLY A 24 15.23 1.37 12.38
C GLY A 24 14.15 1.43 11.30
N ALA A 25 13.81 0.27 10.75
CA ALA A 25 12.55 0.13 10.06
C ALA A 25 11.47 0.34 11.12
N ASP A 26 10.61 1.34 10.93
CA ASP A 26 9.44 1.60 11.76
C ASP A 26 8.36 0.50 11.65
N THR A 27 8.73 -0.68 11.17
CA THR A 27 7.95 -1.92 11.25
C THR A 27 7.68 -2.24 12.73
N GLY A 28 6.53 -1.80 13.22
CA GLY A 28 6.06 -2.08 14.58
C GLY A 28 5.67 -0.88 15.44
N LYS A 29 5.76 0.36 14.94
CA LYS A 29 5.05 1.47 15.61
C LYS A 29 3.55 1.30 15.35
N PRO A 30 2.70 1.37 16.38
CA PRO A 30 1.25 1.38 16.19
C PRO A 30 0.87 2.54 15.27
N LEU A 31 0.16 2.24 14.18
CA LEU A 31 -0.37 3.25 13.27
C LEU A 31 -1.33 4.16 14.05
N THR A 32 -1.16 5.47 13.90
CA THR A 32 -1.97 6.47 14.63
C THR A 32 -2.90 7.15 13.64
N ILE A 33 -3.53 6.37 12.77
CA ILE A 33 -4.58 6.87 11.89
C ILE A 33 -5.79 7.17 12.77
N THR A 34 -6.01 8.45 13.08
CA THR A 34 -7.04 8.90 14.04
C THR A 34 -8.36 9.25 13.36
N SER A 35 -8.37 9.44 12.04
CA SER A 35 -9.58 9.57 11.22
C SER A 35 -9.25 9.32 9.76
N TYR A 36 -10.03 8.49 9.07
CA TYR A 36 -9.90 8.26 7.63
C TYR A 36 -11.27 8.27 6.95
N ARG A 37 -11.52 9.29 6.12
CA ARG A 37 -12.77 9.48 5.36
C ARG A 37 -12.76 8.77 4.00
N GLY A 38 -12.19 7.57 3.94
CA GLY A 38 -12.05 6.86 2.66
C GLY A 38 -12.16 5.34 2.77
N ALA A 39 -12.61 4.80 3.90
CA ALA A 39 -12.86 3.36 4.02
C ALA A 39 -14.35 3.04 3.85
N ASP A 40 -15.21 3.97 4.28
CA ASP A 40 -16.65 3.94 4.02
C ASP A 40 -17.04 5.10 3.10
N TRP A 41 -16.64 5.02 1.82
CA TRP A 41 -17.03 5.98 0.78
C TRP A 41 -18.45 5.74 0.26
N ILE A 42 -19.22 4.87 0.91
CA ILE A 42 -20.61 4.62 0.54
C ILE A 42 -21.50 4.92 1.73
N THR A 43 -21.99 6.16 1.78
CA THR A 43 -22.82 6.67 2.87
C THR A 43 -24.28 6.66 2.43
N ASP A 44 -25.15 5.98 3.18
CA ASP A 44 -26.60 5.89 2.90
C ASP A 44 -26.92 5.49 1.44
N GLY A 45 -26.10 4.62 0.86
CA GLY A 45 -26.25 4.15 -0.52
C GLY A 45 -25.80 5.15 -1.58
N THR A 46 -25.10 6.22 -1.20
CA THR A 46 -24.50 7.22 -2.10
C THR A 46 -22.97 7.06 -2.10
N ILE A 47 -22.34 7.18 -3.27
CA ILE A 47 -20.89 7.15 -3.38
C ILE A 47 -20.34 8.55 -3.09
N GLU A 48 -19.56 8.66 -2.03
CA GLU A 48 -18.82 9.86 -1.63
C GLU A 48 -17.33 9.51 -1.55
N PRO A 49 -16.61 9.47 -2.69
CA PRO A 49 -15.19 9.18 -2.67
C PRO A 49 -14.42 10.31 -1.97
N PRO A 50 -13.19 10.05 -1.50
CA PRO A 50 -12.32 11.09 -0.96
C PRO A 50 -12.28 12.30 -1.87
N ALA A 51 -12.52 13.49 -1.32
CA ALA A 51 -12.52 14.71 -2.11
C ALA A 51 -11.13 14.93 -2.71
N SER A 52 -11.03 14.78 -4.03
CA SER A 52 -9.88 15.21 -4.83
C SER A 52 -10.35 16.36 -5.74
N PRO A 53 -10.23 17.63 -5.31
CA PRO A 53 -10.71 18.76 -6.09
C PRO A 53 -9.92 18.91 -7.39
N GLY A 54 -10.46 18.39 -8.50
CA GLY A 54 -10.09 18.78 -9.86
C GLY A 54 -8.59 18.81 -10.17
N ARG A 55 -8.20 19.61 -11.18
CA ARG A 55 -6.78 19.71 -11.59
C ARG A 55 -5.99 20.58 -10.61
N GLY A 56 -5.34 19.96 -9.62
CA GLY A 56 -4.27 20.59 -8.85
C GLY A 56 -4.27 20.26 -7.36
N ASP A 57 -5.45 20.02 -6.78
CA ASP A 57 -5.59 19.88 -5.32
C ASP A 57 -5.66 18.40 -4.91
N ARG A 58 -4.66 17.60 -5.31
CA ARG A 58 -4.59 16.20 -4.85
C ARG A 58 -4.39 16.15 -3.33
N ILE A 59 -4.95 15.12 -2.71
CA ILE A 59 -4.78 14.87 -1.28
C ILE A 59 -3.28 14.70 -0.99
N GLN A 60 -2.76 15.49 -0.04
CA GLN A 60 -1.38 15.40 0.41
C GLN A 60 -1.30 14.46 1.60
N TYR A 61 -0.44 13.45 1.50
CA TYR A 61 -0.24 12.45 2.54
C TYR A 61 1.06 12.74 3.29
N PRO A 62 1.09 12.61 4.64
CA PRO A 62 2.32 12.77 5.40
C PRO A 62 3.35 11.70 5.00
N HIS A 63 4.64 12.04 5.05
CA HIS A 63 5.76 11.13 4.76
C HIS A 63 5.97 10.11 5.88
N THR A 64 4.99 9.21 6.05
CA THR A 64 4.89 8.24 7.15
C THR A 64 4.17 6.98 6.68
N MET A 65 4.22 5.91 7.49
CA MET A 65 3.42 4.69 7.24
C MET A 65 1.92 5.00 7.16
N ASP A 66 1.38 5.79 8.10
CA ASP A 66 -0.02 6.23 8.09
C ASP A 66 -0.39 6.91 6.77
N GLY A 67 0.49 7.79 6.28
CA GLY A 67 0.32 8.45 4.99
C GLY A 67 0.32 7.49 3.80
N ALA A 68 1.18 6.47 3.80
CA ALA A 68 1.22 5.47 2.74
C ALA A 68 -0.06 4.63 2.69
N VAL A 69 -0.61 4.24 3.85
CA VAL A 69 -1.89 3.50 3.92
C VAL A 69 -3.04 4.37 3.39
N MET A 70 -3.13 5.62 3.84
CA MET A 70 -4.16 6.55 3.39
C MET A 70 -4.06 6.81 1.88
N ALA A 71 -2.84 6.95 1.35
CA ALA A 71 -2.60 7.10 -0.07
C ALA A 71 -3.08 5.89 -0.87
N ALA A 72 -2.76 4.68 -0.41
CA ALA A 72 -3.17 3.45 -1.08
C ALA A 72 -4.69 3.31 -1.12
N ALA A 73 -5.35 3.48 0.03
CA ALA A 73 -6.78 3.29 0.15
C ALA A 73 -7.56 4.37 -0.62
N ASN A 74 -7.24 5.66 -0.47
CA ASN A 74 -7.92 6.74 -1.18
C ASN A 74 -7.75 6.63 -2.70
N SER A 75 -6.53 6.36 -3.16
CA SER A 75 -6.26 6.25 -4.59
C SER A 75 -6.99 5.06 -5.21
N GLN A 76 -7.13 3.96 -4.46
CA GLN A 76 -7.91 2.81 -4.89
C GLN A 76 -9.41 3.13 -4.96
N THR A 77 -9.97 3.80 -3.95
CA THR A 77 -11.36 4.28 -3.98
C THR A 77 -11.63 5.20 -5.17
N LEU A 78 -10.73 6.17 -5.41
CA LEU A 78 -10.82 7.07 -6.55
C LEU A 78 -10.78 6.30 -7.87
N LEU A 79 -9.95 5.25 -7.97
CA LEU A 79 -9.88 4.40 -9.15
C LEU A 79 -11.17 3.61 -9.38
N ASP A 80 -11.73 3.00 -8.32
CA ASP A 80 -12.94 2.17 -8.40
C ASP A 80 -14.20 2.98 -8.72
N THR A 81 -14.19 4.28 -8.41
CA THR A 81 -15.32 5.19 -8.61
C THR A 81 -15.17 6.11 -9.83
N ALA A 82 -13.99 6.11 -10.50
CA ALA A 82 -13.70 7.05 -11.57
C ALA A 82 -14.48 6.74 -12.87
N PRO A 83 -15.38 7.65 -13.31
CA PRO A 83 -15.90 7.61 -14.67
C PRO A 83 -14.80 7.93 -15.70
N ASP A 84 -15.11 7.75 -16.98
CA ASP A 84 -14.15 7.95 -18.07
C ASP A 84 -13.48 9.35 -18.07
N ASP A 85 -14.19 10.40 -17.67
CA ASP A 85 -13.66 11.77 -17.57
C ASP A 85 -12.88 12.04 -16.28
N GLY A 86 -13.14 11.28 -15.21
CA GLY A 86 -12.43 11.35 -13.93
C GLY A 86 -11.14 10.54 -13.87
N PHE A 87 -11.04 9.49 -14.69
CA PHE A 87 -9.92 8.54 -14.65
C PHE A 87 -8.56 9.17 -15.01
N GLY A 88 -8.52 10.04 -16.03
CA GLY A 88 -7.29 10.74 -16.44
C GLY A 88 -6.67 11.60 -15.32
N PRO A 89 -7.45 12.49 -14.68
CA PRO A 89 -7.00 13.22 -13.48
C PRO A 89 -6.53 12.31 -12.34
N VAL A 90 -7.27 11.24 -12.01
CA VAL A 90 -6.88 10.31 -10.94
C VAL A 90 -5.51 9.67 -11.23
N THR A 91 -5.32 9.16 -12.44
CA THR A 91 -4.05 8.52 -12.82
C THR A 91 -2.88 9.50 -12.84
N ARG A 92 -3.09 10.75 -13.27
CA ARG A 92 -2.06 11.78 -13.21
C ARG A 92 -1.63 12.11 -11.77
N ASP A 93 -2.58 12.19 -10.85
CA ASP A 93 -2.35 12.76 -9.53
C ASP A 93 -1.88 11.74 -8.49
N TYR A 94 -2.27 10.47 -8.65
CA TYR A 94 -2.08 9.43 -7.64
C TYR A 94 -1.17 8.27 -8.06
N PHE A 95 -0.67 8.28 -9.30
CA PHE A 95 0.18 7.21 -9.82
C PHE A 95 1.54 7.72 -10.25
N ALA A 96 2.58 6.94 -9.95
CA ALA A 96 3.91 7.18 -10.46
C ALA A 96 3.97 6.80 -11.95
N VAL A 97 4.61 7.65 -12.76
CA VAL A 97 4.82 7.37 -14.17
C VAL A 97 5.79 6.19 -14.34
N GLY A 98 5.43 5.24 -15.20
CA GLY A 98 6.25 4.07 -15.51
C GLY A 98 5.53 3.09 -16.43
N ASN A 99 6.22 2.01 -16.80
CA ASN A 99 5.69 0.98 -17.72
C ASN A 99 4.38 0.36 -17.22
N GLY A 100 4.26 0.13 -15.91
CA GLY A 100 3.02 -0.37 -15.30
C GLY A 100 1.83 0.57 -15.53
N LEU A 101 2.03 1.89 -15.33
CA LEU A 101 0.98 2.87 -15.61
C LEU A 101 0.63 2.93 -17.10
N THR A 102 1.63 2.92 -17.99
CA THR A 102 1.40 2.90 -19.44
C THR A 102 0.56 1.70 -19.86
N ALA A 103 0.88 0.51 -19.37
CA ALA A 103 0.13 -0.71 -19.67
C ALA A 103 -1.30 -0.66 -19.12
N TYR A 104 -1.47 -0.13 -17.91
CA TYR A 104 -2.78 0.03 -17.28
C TYR A 104 -3.67 1.03 -18.04
N LEU A 105 -3.13 2.17 -18.47
CA LEU A 105 -3.84 3.14 -19.29
C LEU A 105 -4.27 2.53 -20.64
N ALA A 106 -3.40 1.75 -21.29
CA ALA A 106 -3.74 1.05 -22.53
C ALA A 106 -4.86 0.03 -22.34
N ALA A 107 -4.84 -0.73 -21.24
CA ALA A 107 -5.91 -1.67 -20.90
C ALA A 107 -7.23 -0.94 -20.62
N ARG A 108 -7.21 0.14 -19.82
CA ARG A 108 -8.42 0.90 -19.46
C ARG A 108 -9.05 1.61 -20.66
N ALA A 109 -8.27 1.98 -21.68
CA ALA A 109 -8.79 2.58 -22.91
C ALA A 109 -9.79 1.68 -23.67
N SER A 110 -9.82 0.37 -23.38
CA SER A 110 -10.76 -0.58 -23.99
C SER A 110 -12.08 -0.72 -23.21
N ILE A 111 -12.24 0.00 -22.11
CA ILE A 111 -13.40 -0.05 -21.22
C ILE A 111 -14.02 1.35 -21.18
N SER A 112 -15.35 1.44 -21.23
CA SER A 112 -16.08 2.69 -21.01
C SER A 112 -16.98 2.55 -19.79
N ILE A 113 -16.88 3.51 -18.88
CA ILE A 113 -17.70 3.64 -17.68
C ILE A 113 -18.26 5.06 -17.69
N THR A 114 -19.53 5.16 -18.05
CA THR A 114 -20.26 6.43 -18.11
C THR A 114 -21.06 6.62 -16.82
N GLY A 115 -20.86 7.76 -16.15
CA GLY A 115 -21.52 8.07 -14.89
C GLY A 115 -20.90 7.38 -13.67
N GLN A 116 -21.52 7.61 -12.51
CA GLN A 116 -21.09 6.98 -11.26
C GLN A 116 -21.47 5.49 -11.26
N PRO A 117 -20.61 4.60 -10.72
CA PRO A 117 -20.94 3.20 -10.58
C PRO A 117 -22.11 3.00 -9.59
N ASP A 118 -22.73 1.83 -9.64
CA ASP A 118 -23.76 1.45 -8.66
C ASP A 118 -23.10 1.13 -7.30
N PRO A 119 -23.43 1.87 -6.22
CA PRO A 119 -22.83 1.66 -4.89
C PRO A 119 -23.05 0.26 -4.32
N SER A 120 -24.11 -0.45 -4.72
CA SER A 120 -24.36 -1.84 -4.31
C SER A 120 -23.38 -2.84 -4.94
N ARG A 121 -22.68 -2.42 -6.00
CA ARG A 121 -21.73 -3.24 -6.77
C ARG A 121 -20.27 -2.93 -6.48
N LEU A 122 -20.01 -1.95 -5.62
CA LEU A 122 -18.66 -1.57 -5.23
C LEU A 122 -18.16 -2.42 -4.05
N PRO A 123 -16.86 -2.78 -4.03
CA PRO A 123 -16.27 -3.45 -2.88
C PRO A 123 -16.16 -2.50 -1.68
N ARG A 124 -15.93 -3.05 -0.49
CA ARG A 124 -15.67 -2.30 0.75
C ARG A 124 -14.29 -2.64 1.29
N ILE A 125 -13.49 -1.64 1.68
CA ILE A 125 -12.23 -1.91 2.35
C ILE A 125 -12.50 -2.39 3.77
N LYS A 126 -11.92 -3.53 4.14
CA LYS A 126 -12.05 -4.13 5.48
C LYS A 126 -10.84 -3.88 6.37
N GLY A 127 -9.70 -3.56 5.76
CA GLY A 127 -8.45 -3.33 6.45
C GLY A 127 -7.27 -3.43 5.50
N PHE A 128 -6.08 -3.50 6.08
CA PHE A 128 -4.84 -3.60 5.34
C PHE A 128 -3.80 -4.37 6.15
N ARG A 129 -2.68 -4.72 5.52
CA ARG A 129 -1.45 -5.07 6.23
C ARG A 129 -0.24 -4.58 5.46
N PHE A 130 0.80 -4.17 6.17
CA PHE A 130 2.08 -3.89 5.55
C PHE A 130 2.79 -5.19 5.21
N LEU A 131 3.37 -5.22 4.02
CA LEU A 131 4.31 -6.26 3.59
C LEU A 131 5.74 -5.75 3.79
N GLU A 132 6.01 -4.51 3.35
CA GLU A 132 7.29 -3.83 3.47
C GLU A 132 7.08 -2.32 3.63
N TYR A 133 7.98 -1.65 4.37
CA TYR A 133 8.02 -0.20 4.45
C TYR A 133 9.46 0.29 4.58
N THR A 134 9.74 1.39 3.87
CA THR A 134 10.94 2.21 3.98
C THR A 134 10.50 3.67 3.90
N ASP A 135 11.39 4.61 4.20
CA ASP A 135 11.06 6.02 4.06
C ASP A 135 10.57 6.36 2.64
N ASN A 136 11.15 5.79 1.58
CA ASN A 136 10.80 6.18 0.20
C ASN A 136 9.88 5.21 -0.54
N ALA A 137 9.50 4.09 0.06
CA ALA A 137 8.69 3.06 -0.57
C ALA A 137 7.87 2.27 0.45
N ALA A 138 6.63 1.94 0.09
CA ALA A 138 5.76 1.10 0.88
C ALA A 138 5.15 0.00 0.01
N ARG A 139 4.97 -1.19 0.59
CA ARG A 139 4.22 -2.28 -0.02
C ARG A 139 3.22 -2.78 0.99
N LEU A 140 1.95 -2.72 0.66
CA LEU A 140 0.86 -3.13 1.54
C LEU A 140 -0.21 -3.89 0.76
N GLU A 141 -0.99 -4.69 1.46
CA GLU A 141 -2.16 -5.37 0.90
C GLU A 141 -3.41 -4.75 1.50
N LEU A 142 -4.30 -4.25 0.64
CA LEU A 142 -5.63 -3.78 1.02
C LEU A 142 -6.62 -4.94 0.90
N PHE A 143 -7.45 -5.15 1.93
CA PHE A 143 -8.45 -6.21 1.93
C PHE A 143 -9.82 -5.66 1.60
N PHE A 144 -10.50 -6.32 0.66
CA PHE A 144 -11.82 -5.94 0.17
C PHE A 144 -12.83 -7.04 0.45
N GLU A 145 -14.01 -6.64 0.90
CA GLU A 145 -15.23 -7.44 0.81
C GLU A 145 -15.96 -7.05 -0.47
N GLN A 146 -16.20 -8.04 -1.34
CA GLN A 146 -16.96 -7.89 -2.57
C GLN A 146 -18.48 -7.90 -2.28
N PRO A 147 -19.32 -7.44 -3.23
CA PRO A 147 -20.78 -7.47 -3.06
C PRO A 147 -21.35 -8.86 -2.76
N ASP A 148 -20.72 -9.91 -3.27
CA ASP A 148 -21.06 -11.32 -3.03
C ASP A 148 -20.48 -11.90 -1.72
N LYS A 149 -19.90 -11.03 -0.87
CA LYS A 149 -19.25 -11.36 0.40
C LYS A 149 -17.92 -12.12 0.28
N SER A 150 -17.42 -12.35 -0.93
CA SER A 150 -16.07 -12.88 -1.09
C SER A 150 -15.01 -11.86 -0.65
N ILE A 151 -13.87 -12.37 -0.17
CA ILE A 151 -12.75 -11.54 0.28
C ILE A 151 -11.58 -11.67 -0.71
N ASN A 152 -10.99 -10.54 -1.07
CA ASN A 152 -9.72 -10.50 -1.77
C ASN A 152 -8.75 -9.49 -1.13
N GLY A 153 -7.46 -9.77 -1.28
CA GLY A 153 -6.39 -8.84 -0.97
C GLY A 153 -5.79 -8.30 -2.27
N LEU A 154 -5.45 -7.01 -2.25
CA LEU A 154 -4.91 -6.26 -3.36
C LEU A 154 -3.61 -5.60 -2.94
N VAL A 155 -2.49 -6.07 -3.48
CA VAL A 155 -1.17 -5.53 -3.19
C VAL A 155 -1.00 -4.19 -3.91
N ARG A 156 -0.51 -3.20 -3.17
CA ARG A 156 -0.17 -1.86 -3.65
C ARG A 156 1.27 -1.56 -3.30
N ASN A 157 2.04 -1.23 -4.32
CA ASN A 157 3.35 -0.61 -4.16
C ASN A 157 3.15 0.91 -4.21
N LEU A 158 3.78 1.61 -3.30
CA LEU A 158 3.82 3.06 -3.25
C LEU A 158 5.26 3.53 -3.24
N VAL A 159 5.48 4.68 -3.85
CA VAL A 159 6.75 5.39 -3.84
C VAL A 159 6.52 6.81 -3.35
N TRP A 160 7.42 7.31 -2.51
CA TRP A 160 7.46 8.71 -2.15
C TRP A 160 8.18 9.49 -3.26
N LEU A 161 7.46 10.35 -3.98
CA LEU A 161 8.05 11.17 -5.05
C LEU A 161 7.70 12.65 -4.84
N GLY A 162 8.75 13.46 -4.70
CA GLY A 162 8.63 14.88 -4.38
C GLY A 162 8.08 15.05 -2.97
N GLU A 163 6.77 15.25 -2.87
CA GLU A 163 6.08 15.63 -1.63
C GLU A 163 4.89 14.73 -1.31
N ASN A 164 4.70 13.62 -2.05
CA ASN A 164 3.54 12.76 -1.84
C ASN A 164 3.81 11.27 -2.12
N TRP A 165 2.96 10.43 -1.53
CA TRP A 165 2.88 9.00 -1.82
C TRP A 165 2.08 8.75 -3.11
N LEU A 166 2.67 8.04 -4.07
CA LEU A 166 2.02 7.65 -5.33
C LEU A 166 2.00 6.13 -5.49
N ILE A 167 0.92 5.59 -6.05
CA ILE A 167 0.87 4.18 -6.44
C ILE A 167 1.86 3.93 -7.58
N GLN A 168 2.75 2.97 -7.39
CA GLN A 168 3.57 2.40 -8.44
C GLN A 168 2.93 1.10 -8.92
N LEU A 169 2.41 1.12 -10.15
CA LEU A 169 1.88 -0.11 -10.76
C LEU A 169 3.04 -1.03 -11.19
N PRO A 170 2.90 -2.35 -10.99
CA PRO A 170 3.92 -3.30 -11.42
C PRO A 170 4.20 -3.22 -12.92
N ASP A 171 5.47 -3.34 -13.30
CA ASP A 171 5.84 -3.45 -14.71
C ASP A 171 5.40 -4.83 -15.23
N PRO A 172 4.59 -4.92 -16.29
CA PRO A 172 4.20 -6.21 -16.87
C PRO A 172 5.38 -7.03 -17.42
N GLY A 173 6.53 -6.41 -17.66
CA GLY A 173 7.78 -7.08 -18.01
C GLY A 173 8.56 -7.65 -16.83
N ASP A 174 8.21 -7.27 -15.58
CA ASP A 174 8.88 -7.78 -14.38
C ASP A 174 8.31 -9.15 -13.98
N LYS A 175 9.14 -10.17 -14.16
CA LYS A 175 8.80 -11.57 -13.83
C LYS A 175 8.76 -11.85 -12.33
N ASN A 176 9.24 -10.92 -11.50
CA ASN A 176 9.32 -11.08 -10.05
C ASN A 176 8.25 -10.29 -9.28
N ALA A 177 7.35 -9.56 -9.97
CA ALA A 177 6.37 -8.66 -9.37
C ALA A 177 5.38 -9.32 -8.38
N GLY A 178 5.30 -10.65 -8.36
CA GLY A 178 4.39 -11.40 -7.49
C GLY A 178 2.91 -11.18 -7.84
N PRO A 179 1.98 -11.84 -7.14
CA PRO A 179 0.56 -11.64 -7.36
C PRO A 179 0.09 -10.28 -6.81
N VAL A 180 -0.63 -9.52 -7.65
CA VAL A 180 -1.22 -8.23 -7.25
C VAL A 180 -2.59 -8.41 -6.60
N LEU A 181 -3.32 -9.48 -6.96
CA LEU A 181 -4.64 -9.79 -6.44
C LEU A 181 -4.66 -11.24 -5.94
N LYS A 182 -5.23 -11.45 -4.76
CA LYS A 182 -5.34 -12.78 -4.14
C LYS A 182 -6.71 -12.97 -3.51
N ALA A 183 -7.35 -14.10 -3.76
CA ALA A 183 -8.59 -14.48 -3.08
C ALA A 183 -8.29 -15.08 -1.69
N TYR A 184 -9.19 -14.83 -0.74
CA TYR A 184 -9.15 -15.37 0.62
C TYR A 184 -10.46 -16.13 0.92
N PRO A 185 -10.53 -17.43 0.56
CA PRO A 185 -11.78 -18.19 0.65
C PRO A 185 -12.23 -18.44 2.09
N ASP A 186 -11.29 -18.42 3.04
CA ASP A 186 -11.55 -18.64 4.47
C ASP A 186 -11.93 -17.35 5.22
N GLY A 187 -12.10 -16.23 4.50
CA GLY A 187 -12.46 -14.93 5.06
C GLY A 187 -11.25 -14.01 5.29
N LEU A 188 -11.45 -12.96 6.10
CA LEU A 188 -10.40 -11.99 6.40
C LEU A 188 -9.26 -12.63 7.22
N PRO A 189 -7.99 -12.37 6.87
CA PRO A 189 -6.87 -12.81 7.69
C PRO A 189 -6.91 -12.20 9.10
N ALA A 190 -6.36 -12.92 10.08
CA ALA A 190 -6.34 -12.48 11.47
C ALA A 190 -5.30 -11.38 11.76
N ASP A 191 -4.34 -11.18 10.85
CA ASP A 191 -3.23 -10.22 10.95
C ASP A 191 -3.52 -8.88 10.26
N ILE A 192 -4.78 -8.60 9.88
CA ILE A 192 -5.14 -7.31 9.28
C ILE A 192 -5.29 -6.22 10.34
N GLU A 193 -4.90 -5.02 9.96
CA GLU A 193 -5.15 -3.79 10.71
C GLU A 193 -6.38 -3.09 10.12
N PRO A 194 -7.32 -2.60 10.95
CA PRO A 194 -8.47 -1.87 10.47
C PRO A 194 -8.04 -0.50 9.93
N LEU A 195 -8.68 -0.04 8.85
CA LEU A 195 -8.71 1.39 8.57
C LEU A 195 -9.71 2.03 9.54
N PRO A 196 -9.39 3.17 10.18
CA PRO A 196 -10.35 3.86 11.02
C PRO A 196 -11.55 4.26 10.16
N GLN A 197 -12.72 3.75 10.55
CA GLN A 197 -14.00 4.18 10.01
C GLN A 197 -14.42 5.41 10.83
N THR A 198 -14.83 6.49 10.18
CA THR A 198 -15.43 7.65 10.86
C THR A 198 -16.93 7.48 10.98
#